data_AF-A0A4Y7RVX2-F1
#
_entry.id   AF-A0A4Y7RVX2-F1
#
_cell.length_a   1.000
_cell.length_b   1.000
_cell.length_c   1.000
_cell.angle_alpha   90.00
_cell.angle_beta   90.00
_cell.angle_gamma   90.00
#
_symmetry.space_group_name_H-M   'P 1'
#
loop_
_entity.id
_entity.type
_entity.pdbx_description
1 polymer ?
#
loop_
_entity_poly.entity_id
_entity_poly.type
_entity_poly.pdbx_seq_one_letter_code
_entity_poly.pdbx_strand_id
1 'polypeptide(L)'
;MEDDSLLTKKKGGCPDSTPNLNLGVSCEIGPISNRKRLQEAYRIRLEAAQFQRALPLPGHPCNGDENLYPNKIGNFSKALPHNQLGEVILAAYSSLIGALSTGDPEEFEFIPLGGSTKLVDPQAAYDVEHLHCFTDPGFFFLVKGSVSVQLLPVRVA
;
A
#
# COMPACT_ATOMS: atom_id res chain seq x y z
N MET A 1 -10.24 49.16 55.81
CA MET A 1 -10.36 50.34 54.93
C MET A 1 -9.89 49.86 53.58
N GLU A 2 -10.79 49.93 52.61
CA GLU A 2 -10.67 49.36 51.25
C GLU A 2 -9.70 50.17 50.38
N ASP A 3 -9.17 49.69 49.23
CA ASP A 3 -8.54 48.37 48.95
C ASP A 3 -7.42 48.57 47.87
N ASP A 4 -7.38 48.18 46.58
CA ASP A 4 -8.13 47.27 45.68
C ASP A 4 -7.28 47.00 44.38
N SER A 5 -7.77 46.09 43.52
CA SER A 5 -7.61 46.07 42.05
C SER A 5 -6.30 45.54 41.39
N LEU A 6 -6.42 44.27 40.94
CA LEU A 6 -6.20 43.78 39.57
C LEU A 6 -4.78 43.62 38.93
N LEU A 7 -4.58 42.36 38.51
CA LEU A 7 -4.24 41.88 37.15
C LEU A 7 -2.87 41.20 36.93
N THR A 8 -2.95 39.97 36.40
CA THR A 8 -1.82 39.10 36.07
C THR A 8 -1.51 39.10 34.56
N LYS A 9 -0.22 38.96 34.19
CA LYS A 9 0.22 38.52 32.85
C LYS A 9 1.36 37.51 33.04
N LYS A 10 1.13 36.21 32.83
CA LYS A 10 0.99 35.47 31.55
C LYS A 10 2.36 35.09 30.96
N LYS A 11 2.94 33.98 31.46
CA LYS A 11 3.95 33.20 30.73
C LYS A 11 3.22 32.31 29.72
N GLY A 12 3.49 32.47 28.43
CA GLY A 12 2.90 31.62 27.39
C GLY A 12 3.75 30.37 27.14
N GLY A 13 3.25 29.21 27.54
CA GLY A 13 3.55 27.96 26.85
C GLY A 13 2.54 27.76 25.72
N CYS A 14 2.88 26.98 24.70
CA CYS A 14 1.89 26.52 23.72
C CYS A 14 0.81 25.71 24.46
N PRO A 15 -0.49 25.95 24.21
CA PRO A 15 -1.53 25.08 24.75
C PRO A 15 -1.40 23.72 24.05
N ASP A 16 -1.02 22.69 24.82
CA ASP A 16 -1.26 21.31 24.41
C ASP A 16 -2.77 21.09 24.42
N SER A 17 -3.41 21.37 23.30
CA SER A 17 -4.85 21.17 23.11
C SER A 17 -5.15 19.70 22.83
N THR A 18 -4.67 18.82 23.71
CA THR A 18 -5.28 17.51 23.90
C THR A 18 -6.76 17.75 24.19
N PRO A 19 -7.70 17.31 23.34
CA PRO A 19 -9.11 17.41 23.66
C PRO A 19 -9.32 16.59 24.94
N ASN A 20 -9.87 17.20 25.99
CA ASN A 20 -10.21 16.49 27.21
C ASN A 20 -11.46 15.62 26.95
N LEU A 21 -11.23 14.55 26.19
CA LEU A 21 -12.11 13.42 26.07
C LEU A 21 -12.23 12.83 27.47
N ASN A 22 -13.30 13.21 28.17
CA ASN A 22 -13.82 12.45 29.29
C ASN A 22 -14.24 11.09 28.73
N LEU A 23 -13.26 10.19 28.65
CA LEU A 23 -13.39 8.85 28.11
C LEU A 23 -14.14 8.02 29.15
N GLY A 24 -15.46 8.23 29.17
CA GLY A 24 -16.38 7.67 30.15
C GLY A 24 -16.17 6.17 30.30
N VAL A 25 -16.34 5.66 31.52
CA VAL A 25 -15.99 4.28 31.89
C VAL A 25 -16.65 3.31 30.92
N SER A 26 -15.84 2.75 30.03
CA SER A 26 -16.27 2.00 28.86
C SER A 26 -16.74 0.62 29.32
N CYS A 27 -18.07 0.42 29.35
CA CYS A 27 -18.77 -0.76 29.90
C CYS A 27 -18.60 -2.05 29.07
N GLU A 28 -17.40 -2.29 28.58
CA GLU A 28 -17.03 -3.34 27.61
C GLU A 28 -16.92 -4.70 28.30
N ILE A 29 -18.00 -5.47 28.33
CA ILE A 29 -17.96 -6.86 28.81
C ILE A 29 -17.24 -7.71 27.76
N GLY A 30 -16.05 -8.21 28.10
CA GLY A 30 -15.25 -9.10 27.26
C GLY A 30 -13.96 -9.57 27.93
N PRO A 31 -13.29 -10.60 27.40
CA PRO A 31 -12.13 -11.23 28.05
C PRO A 31 -10.89 -10.32 28.14
N ILE A 32 -10.80 -9.31 27.26
CA ILE A 32 -9.78 -8.26 27.28
C ILE A 32 -10.40 -6.91 26.88
N SER A 33 -9.96 -5.83 27.53
CA SER A 33 -10.44 -4.47 27.30
C SER A 33 -10.06 -3.91 25.93
N ASN A 34 -10.83 -2.93 25.42
CA ASN A 34 -10.59 -2.30 24.11
C ASN A 34 -9.14 -1.85 23.91
N ARG A 35 -8.51 -1.22 24.92
CA ARG A 35 -7.10 -0.81 24.83
C ARG A 35 -6.15 -1.99 24.60
N LYS A 36 -6.38 -3.14 25.26
CA LYS A 36 -5.58 -4.36 25.04
C LYS A 36 -5.85 -4.95 23.65
N ARG A 37 -7.11 -4.97 23.19
CA ARG A 37 -7.49 -5.43 21.84
C ARG A 37 -6.77 -4.61 20.76
N LEU A 38 -6.77 -3.29 20.88
CA LEU A 38 -6.11 -2.37 19.95
C LEU A 38 -4.59 -2.52 19.94
N GLN A 39 -3.96 -2.65 21.12
CA GLN A 39 -2.51 -2.85 21.23
C GLN A 39 -2.06 -4.19 20.62
N GLU A 40 -2.83 -5.26 20.81
CA GLU A 40 -2.51 -6.57 20.23
C GLU A 40 -2.73 -6.60 18.70
N ALA A 41 -3.81 -5.98 18.21
CA ALA A 41 -4.04 -5.84 16.76
C ALA A 41 -2.92 -5.03 16.07
N TYR A 42 -2.39 -3.99 16.74
CA TYR A 42 -1.21 -3.27 16.26
C TYR A 42 0.06 -4.15 16.25
N ARG A 43 0.31 -4.90 17.33
CA ARG A 43 1.45 -5.82 17.44
C ARG A 43 1.45 -6.86 16.30
N ILE A 44 0.31 -7.47 16.03
CA ILE A 44 0.10 -8.46 14.96
C ILE A 44 0.39 -7.86 13.57
N ARG A 45 -0.13 -6.67 13.29
CA ARG A 45 0.11 -5.99 11.99
C ARG A 45 1.59 -5.63 11.79
N LEU A 46 2.26 -5.17 12.85
CA LEU A 46 3.68 -4.86 12.82
C LEU A 46 4.53 -6.12 12.61
N GLU A 47 4.19 -7.24 13.27
CA GLU A 47 4.86 -8.54 13.11
C GLU A 47 4.70 -9.08 11.68
N ALA A 48 3.49 -9.03 11.11
CA ALA A 48 3.23 -9.43 9.73
C ALA A 48 4.00 -8.57 8.71
N ALA A 49 4.01 -7.24 8.88
CA ALA A 49 4.76 -6.33 8.01
C ALA A 49 6.29 -6.54 8.12
N GLN A 50 6.79 -6.87 9.32
CA GLN A 50 8.21 -7.22 9.51
C GLN A 50 8.57 -8.54 8.85
N PHE A 51 7.69 -9.55 8.91
CA PHE A 51 7.86 -10.83 8.24
C PHE A 51 7.88 -10.68 6.71
N GLN A 52 6.87 -10.01 6.12
CA GLN A 52 6.80 -9.83 4.66
C GLN A 52 8.01 -9.09 4.10
N ARG A 53 8.46 -8.03 4.80
CA ARG A 53 9.67 -7.27 4.44
C ARG A 53 10.98 -8.09 4.59
N ALA A 54 10.96 -9.21 5.31
CA ALA A 54 12.12 -10.08 5.48
C ALA A 54 12.18 -11.21 4.44
N LEU A 55 11.15 -11.40 3.61
CA LEU A 55 11.18 -12.36 2.51
C LEU A 55 12.05 -11.83 1.34
N PRO A 56 12.79 -12.71 0.65
CA PRO A 56 13.49 -12.30 -0.57
C PRO A 56 12.49 -12.04 -1.70
N LEU A 57 12.62 -10.89 -2.37
CA LEU A 57 11.79 -10.58 -3.54
C LEU A 57 12.13 -11.54 -4.69
N PRO A 58 11.13 -12.17 -5.34
CA PRO A 58 11.37 -12.96 -6.54
C PRO A 58 11.82 -12.08 -7.71
N GLY A 59 12.71 -12.60 -8.55
CA GLY A 59 13.07 -11.94 -9.80
C GLY A 59 11.98 -12.10 -10.84
N HIS A 60 11.66 -11.01 -11.56
CA HIS A 60 10.70 -11.00 -12.67
C HIS A 60 11.41 -10.71 -14.00
N PRO A 61 12.15 -11.68 -14.59
CA PRO A 61 12.87 -11.48 -15.84
C PRO A 61 11.90 -11.42 -17.04
N CYS A 62 12.10 -10.44 -17.93
CA CYS A 62 11.40 -10.38 -19.20
C CYS A 62 11.91 -11.47 -20.17
N ASN A 63 11.07 -11.87 -21.13
CA ASN A 63 11.45 -12.88 -22.15
C ASN A 63 12.43 -12.36 -23.22
N GLY A 64 12.55 -11.04 -23.37
CA GLY A 64 13.48 -10.37 -24.29
C GLY A 64 12.87 -9.87 -25.60
N ASP A 65 11.61 -10.20 -25.92
CA ASP A 65 10.96 -9.85 -27.20
C ASP A 65 10.97 -8.33 -27.46
N GLU A 66 10.81 -7.53 -26.39
CA GLU A 66 10.84 -6.08 -26.46
C GLU A 66 12.15 -5.48 -27.02
N ASN A 67 13.26 -6.18 -26.81
CA ASN A 67 14.58 -5.81 -27.32
C ASN A 67 14.89 -6.49 -28.66
N LEU A 68 14.26 -7.65 -28.92
CA LEU A 68 14.40 -8.40 -30.17
C LEU A 68 13.65 -7.75 -31.34
N TYR A 69 12.51 -7.09 -31.07
CA TYR A 69 11.64 -6.48 -32.07
C TYR A 69 11.57 -4.95 -31.91
N PRO A 70 12.36 -4.16 -32.69
CA PRO A 70 12.40 -2.70 -32.57
C PRO A 70 11.05 -2.00 -32.81
N ASN A 71 10.16 -2.63 -33.59
CA ASN A 71 8.79 -2.19 -33.87
C ASN A 71 7.76 -2.61 -32.80
N LYS A 72 8.19 -3.26 -31.71
CA LYS A 72 7.38 -3.59 -30.52
C LYS A 72 6.13 -4.44 -30.79
N ILE A 73 6.16 -5.25 -31.86
CA ILE A 73 5.02 -6.09 -32.28
C ILE A 73 4.64 -7.20 -31.28
N GLY A 74 5.55 -7.59 -30.38
CA GLY A 74 5.27 -8.53 -29.29
C GLY A 74 4.70 -7.86 -28.02
N ASN A 75 4.63 -6.52 -27.97
CA ASN A 75 4.31 -5.77 -26.77
C ASN A 75 2.86 -5.26 -26.77
N PHE A 76 2.31 -5.03 -25.56
CA PHE A 76 1.01 -4.38 -25.42
C PHE A 76 1.08 -2.94 -25.99
N SER A 77 0.24 -2.68 -27.00
CA SER A 77 0.11 -1.36 -27.62
C SER A 77 -1.35 -0.95 -27.88
N LYS A 78 -2.32 -1.70 -27.35
CA LYS A 78 -3.75 -1.40 -27.56
C LYS A 78 -4.09 -0.02 -26.97
N ALA A 79 -4.95 0.71 -27.66
CA ALA A 79 -5.30 2.11 -27.41
C ALA A 79 -4.20 3.16 -27.69
N LEU A 80 -2.96 2.78 -28.00
CA LEU A 80 -1.98 3.69 -28.59
C LEU A 80 -2.26 3.91 -30.10
N PRO A 81 -1.65 4.92 -30.75
CA PRO A 81 -1.66 5.09 -32.20
C PRO A 81 -0.83 4.03 -32.93
N HIS A 82 -1.36 3.54 -34.06
CA HIS A 82 -0.68 2.58 -34.95
C HIS A 82 -0.51 3.14 -36.36
N ASN A 83 0.42 2.56 -37.12
CA ASN A 83 0.58 2.80 -38.56
C ASN A 83 -0.43 1.95 -39.38
N GLN A 84 -0.39 2.09 -40.71
CA GLN A 84 -1.30 1.36 -41.62
C GLN A 84 -1.10 -0.18 -41.63
N LEU A 85 0.00 -0.68 -41.04
CA LEU A 85 0.30 -2.11 -40.90
C LEU A 85 -0.11 -2.66 -39.53
N GLY A 86 -0.61 -1.81 -38.61
CA GLY A 86 -0.95 -2.18 -37.24
C GLY A 86 0.23 -2.17 -36.26
N GLU A 87 1.40 -1.65 -36.66
CA GLU A 87 2.56 -1.48 -35.77
C GLU A 87 2.41 -0.18 -34.95
N VAL A 88 2.89 -0.17 -33.71
CA VAL A 88 2.73 1.00 -32.81
C VAL A 88 3.63 2.16 -33.21
N ILE A 89 3.13 3.40 -33.09
CA ILE A 89 3.97 4.58 -33.23
C ILE A 89 4.90 4.67 -32.02
N LEU A 90 6.20 4.41 -32.25
CA LEU A 90 7.22 4.25 -31.21
C LEU A 90 7.31 5.41 -30.22
N ALA A 91 6.99 6.64 -30.63
CA ALA A 91 6.93 7.79 -29.73
C ALA A 91 5.86 7.62 -28.64
N ALA A 92 4.65 7.17 -28.99
CA ALA A 92 3.57 6.93 -28.03
C ALA A 92 3.85 5.70 -27.14
N TYR A 93 4.50 4.68 -27.69
CA TYR A 93 5.01 3.56 -26.91
C TYR A 93 6.06 4.02 -25.88
N SER A 94 6.96 4.93 -26.27
CA SER A 94 7.94 5.53 -25.35
C SER A 94 7.29 6.36 -24.25
N SER A 95 6.17 7.05 -24.52
CA SER A 95 5.38 7.74 -23.48
C SER A 95 4.77 6.75 -22.49
N LEU A 96 4.21 5.63 -22.96
CA LEU A 96 3.67 4.57 -22.10
C LEU A 96 4.76 3.96 -21.20
N ILE A 97 5.95 3.66 -21.75
CA ILE A 97 7.08 3.14 -20.96
C ILE A 97 7.61 4.18 -19.97
N GLY A 98 7.56 5.48 -20.30
CA GLY A 98 7.86 6.57 -19.38
C GLY A 98 6.94 6.54 -18.14
N ALA A 99 5.63 6.66 -18.36
CA ALA A 99 4.62 6.66 -17.30
C ALA A 99 4.63 5.37 -16.45
N LEU A 100 4.90 4.20 -17.05
CA LEU A 100 5.07 2.93 -16.34
C LEU A 100 6.37 2.85 -15.53
N SER A 101 7.39 3.65 -15.87
CA SER A 101 8.67 3.71 -15.14
C SER A 101 8.67 4.73 -14.01
N THR A 102 7.89 5.80 -14.14
CA THR A 102 7.74 6.85 -13.12
C THR A 102 6.64 6.51 -12.11
N GLY A 103 5.53 5.92 -12.57
CA GLY A 103 4.33 5.71 -11.78
C GLY A 103 3.54 7.00 -11.49
N ASP A 104 3.87 8.12 -12.14
CA ASP A 104 3.19 9.40 -11.94
C ASP A 104 1.82 9.40 -12.65
N PRO A 105 0.69 9.59 -11.94
CA PRO A 105 -0.64 9.62 -12.55
C PRO A 105 -0.79 10.66 -13.67
N GLU A 106 -0.09 11.80 -13.58
CA GLU A 106 -0.18 12.86 -14.59
C GLU A 106 0.48 12.44 -15.91
N GLU A 107 1.57 11.66 -15.88
CA GLU A 107 2.23 11.16 -17.10
C GLU A 107 1.32 10.22 -17.91
N PHE A 108 0.38 9.51 -17.27
CA PHE A 108 -0.57 8.65 -17.98
C PHE A 108 -1.61 9.42 -18.83
N GLU A 109 -2.02 10.62 -18.41
CA GLU A 109 -2.95 11.45 -19.20
C GLU A 109 -2.24 12.16 -20.37
N PHE A 110 -0.90 12.21 -20.39
CA PHE A 110 -0.10 12.67 -21.54
C PHE A 110 0.23 11.58 -22.58
N ILE A 111 -0.13 10.32 -22.33
CA ILE A 111 0.08 9.23 -23.30
C ILE A 111 -0.79 9.46 -24.55
N PRO A 112 -0.22 9.54 -25.77
CA PRO A 112 -1.02 9.66 -26.99
C PRO A 112 -1.93 8.44 -27.18
N LEU A 113 -3.22 8.67 -27.45
CA LEU A 113 -4.20 7.62 -27.71
C LEU A 113 -4.56 7.54 -29.21
N GLY A 114 -4.71 6.32 -29.72
CA GLY A 114 -5.05 6.02 -31.12
C GLY A 114 -6.55 6.07 -31.45
N GLY A 115 -7.39 6.54 -30.52
CA GLY A 115 -8.85 6.59 -30.68
C GLY A 115 -9.57 6.88 -29.37
N SER A 116 -10.85 6.48 -29.28
CA SER A 116 -11.71 6.70 -28.11
C SER A 116 -11.53 5.69 -26.96
N THR A 117 -10.67 4.69 -27.13
CA THR A 117 -10.41 3.68 -26.08
C THR A 117 -9.37 4.24 -25.10
N LYS A 118 -9.67 4.27 -23.81
CA LYS A 118 -8.68 4.56 -22.75
C LYS A 118 -7.89 3.31 -22.37
N LEU A 119 -6.70 3.52 -21.79
CA LEU A 119 -6.03 2.48 -21.00
C LEU A 119 -6.91 2.11 -19.80
N VAL A 120 -6.96 0.83 -19.44
CA VAL A 120 -7.78 0.33 -18.32
C VAL A 120 -6.84 0.06 -17.15
N ASP A 121 -6.91 0.95 -16.16
CA ASP A 121 -6.21 0.86 -14.87
C ASP A 121 -4.75 0.34 -14.92
N PRO A 122 -3.84 1.06 -15.60
CA PRO A 122 -2.43 0.67 -15.67
C PRO A 122 -1.67 0.89 -14.34
N GLN A 123 -2.31 1.44 -13.31
CA GLN A 123 -1.68 1.84 -12.04
C GLN A 123 -2.01 0.90 -10.87
N ALA A 124 -2.98 -0.02 -11.01
CA ALA A 124 -3.39 -0.98 -9.99
C ALA A 124 -2.25 -1.83 -9.35
N ALA A 125 -1.09 -1.95 -10.02
CA ALA A 125 0.07 -2.65 -9.50
C ALA A 125 0.86 -1.88 -8.43
N TYR A 126 0.56 -0.60 -8.19
CA TYR A 126 1.28 0.26 -7.23
C TYR A 126 0.68 0.26 -5.81
N ASP A 127 -0.38 -0.51 -5.57
CA ASP A 127 -1.10 -0.57 -4.28
C ASP A 127 -0.26 -1.18 -3.15
N VAL A 128 0.10 -0.35 -2.16
CA VAL A 128 0.96 -0.72 -1.02
C VAL A 128 0.35 -1.75 -0.06
N GLU A 129 -0.97 -1.97 -0.10
CA GLU A 129 -1.67 -2.94 0.76
C GLU A 129 -1.54 -4.40 0.25
N HIS A 130 -1.20 -4.62 -1.04
CA HIS A 130 -1.37 -5.93 -1.71
C HIS A 130 -0.09 -6.48 -2.38
N LEU A 131 1.09 -6.23 -1.80
CA LEU A 131 2.39 -6.67 -2.35
C LEU A 131 2.64 -8.20 -2.21
N HIS A 132 1.81 -9.03 -2.86
CA HIS A 132 1.94 -10.50 -2.94
C HIS A 132 1.55 -11.02 -4.34
N CYS A 133 2.49 -11.00 -5.30
CA CYS A 133 2.32 -11.75 -6.54
C CYS A 133 2.51 -13.26 -6.31
N PHE A 134 1.42 -13.95 -5.97
CA PHE A 134 1.19 -15.39 -6.21
C PHE A 134 2.11 -16.42 -5.52
N THR A 135 2.66 -16.15 -4.31
CA THR A 135 3.53 -17.12 -3.59
C THR A 135 3.20 -17.43 -2.12
N ASP A 136 1.95 -17.24 -1.65
CA ASP A 136 1.54 -17.59 -0.27
C ASP A 136 0.36 -18.59 -0.17
N PRO A 137 0.56 -19.89 -0.49
CA PRO A 137 -0.46 -20.93 -0.34
C PRO A 137 -0.66 -21.41 1.12
N GLY A 138 -0.54 -20.52 2.11
CA GLY A 138 -0.42 -20.93 3.53
C GLY A 138 -1.04 -20.02 4.61
N PHE A 139 -1.21 -18.70 4.39
CA PHE A 139 -1.54 -17.78 5.49
C PHE A 139 -3.04 -17.62 5.79
N PHE A 140 -3.70 -18.71 6.19
CA PHE A 140 -5.03 -18.62 6.79
C PHE A 140 -4.92 -18.14 8.25
N PHE A 141 -5.28 -16.87 8.50
CA PHE A 141 -5.13 -16.22 9.82
C PHE A 141 -6.15 -16.75 10.87
N LEU A 142 -5.95 -17.97 11.32
CA LEU A 142 -6.80 -18.63 12.30
C LEU A 142 -6.51 -18.09 13.70
N VAL A 143 -7.32 -17.11 14.13
CA VAL A 143 -7.32 -16.57 15.50
C VAL A 143 -7.79 -17.66 16.47
N LYS A 144 -6.89 -18.58 16.84
CA LYS A 144 -7.10 -19.51 17.95
C LYS A 144 -6.97 -18.73 19.25
N GLY A 145 -8.12 -18.41 19.84
CA GLY A 145 -8.17 -17.81 21.17
C GLY A 145 -7.59 -18.77 22.23
N SER A 146 -6.94 -18.17 23.22
CA SER A 146 -6.47 -18.77 24.48
C SER A 146 -5.30 -19.77 24.47
N VAL A 147 -4.26 -19.35 25.20
CA VAL A 147 -3.35 -20.15 26.07
C VAL A 147 -2.19 -20.93 25.41
N SER A 148 -0.99 -20.60 25.91
CA SER A 148 0.31 -21.31 25.83
C SER A 148 0.85 -21.69 24.45
N VAL A 149 1.88 -20.97 24.00
CA VAL A 149 2.75 -21.40 22.89
C VAL A 149 3.73 -22.46 23.40
N GLN A 150 3.40 -23.74 23.22
CA GLN A 150 4.37 -24.83 23.34
C GLN A 150 4.84 -25.24 21.94
N LEU A 151 6.10 -24.95 21.62
CA LEU A 151 6.76 -25.44 20.40
C LEU A 151 7.02 -26.95 20.52
N LEU A 152 6.31 -27.75 19.73
CA LEU A 152 6.59 -29.18 19.56
C LEU A 152 7.01 -29.43 18.10
N PRO A 153 8.22 -29.98 17.84
CA PRO A 153 8.65 -30.27 16.48
C PRO A 153 7.91 -31.48 15.92
N VAL A 154 7.17 -31.27 14.83
CA VAL A 154 6.56 -32.38 14.07
C VAL A 154 7.68 -33.18 13.41
N ARG A 155 7.84 -34.44 13.82
CA ARG A 155 8.63 -35.41 13.04
C ARG A 155 7.80 -35.86 11.84
N VAL A 156 8.34 -35.67 10.65
CA VAL A 156 7.85 -36.35 9.44
C VAL A 156 8.20 -37.84 9.56
N ALA A 157 7.31 -38.69 9.05
CA ALA A 157 7.46 -40.15 8.94
C ALA A 157 7.41 -40.55 7.46
#